data_AF-A0A923X0F5-F1
#
_entry.id   AF-A0A923X0F5-F1
#
_cell.length_a   1.000
_cell.length_b   1.000
_cell.length_c   1.000
_cell.angle_alpha   90.00
_cell.angle_beta   90.00
_cell.angle_gamma   90.00
#
_symmetry.space_group_name_H-M   'P 1'
#
loop_
_entity.id
_entity.type
_entity.pdbx_description
1 polymer ?
#
loop_
_entity_poly.entity_id
_entity_poly.type
_entity_poly.pdbx_seq_one_letter_code
_entity_poly.pdbx_strand_id
1 'polypeptide(L)' 'MGQPKKQSSPRKTGLRRSHLRLVLARRVNGKSPVKATATRKETGKKIVGATAKIVTVKVAAAKAATKPATAKK' A
#
# COMPACT_ATOMS: atom_id res chain seq x y z
N MET A 1 31.12 -26.38 -7.92
CA MET A 1 29.95 -25.71 -8.55
C MET A 1 30.28 -25.46 -10.02
N GLY A 2 29.42 -25.88 -10.96
CA GLY A 2 29.67 -25.66 -12.38
C GLY A 2 29.48 -24.20 -12.78
N GLN A 3 30.46 -23.62 -13.48
CA GLN A 3 30.37 -22.27 -14.04
C GLN A 3 29.33 -22.25 -15.18
N PRO A 4 28.43 -21.25 -15.25
CA PRO A 4 27.49 -21.15 -16.37
C PRO A 4 28.23 -20.87 -17.68
N LYS A 5 27.92 -21.64 -18.72
CA LYS A 5 28.53 -21.48 -20.05
C LYS A 5 28.22 -20.14 -20.72
N LYS A 6 27.04 -19.58 -20.41
CA LYS A 6 26.52 -18.32 -20.97
C LYS A 6 25.85 -17.51 -19.88
N GLN A 7 25.89 -16.19 -20.03
CA GLN A 7 25.21 -15.29 -19.11
C GLN A 7 23.69 -15.41 -19.25
N SER A 8 22.99 -15.37 -18.12
CA SER A 8 21.53 -15.34 -18.09
C SER A 8 21.02 -13.99 -18.58
N SER A 9 20.06 -13.99 -19.50
CA SER A 9 19.48 -12.75 -20.02
C SER A 9 18.80 -11.93 -18.91
N PRO A 10 18.76 -10.58 -19.03
CA PRO A 10 18.11 -9.72 -18.03
C PRO A 10 16.67 -10.12 -17.75
N ARG A 11 15.91 -10.52 -18.79
CA ARG A 11 14.54 -11.02 -18.67
C ARG A 11 14.47 -12.29 -17.81
N LYS A 12 15.32 -13.28 -18.07
CA LYS A 12 15.31 -14.56 -17.33
C LYS A 12 15.68 -14.34 -15.86
N THR A 13 16.66 -13.48 -15.60
CA THR A 13 17.06 -13.10 -14.24
C THR A 13 15.95 -12.36 -13.50
N GLY A 14 15.26 -11.44 -14.17
CA GLY A 14 14.11 -10.71 -13.61
C GLY A 14 12.93 -11.62 -13.26
N LEU A 15 12.57 -12.55 -14.14
CA LEU A 15 11.51 -13.54 -13.89
C LEU A 15 11.86 -14.44 -12.71
N ARG A 16 13.10 -14.94 -12.64
CA ARG A 16 13.56 -15.75 -11.51
C ARG A 16 13.52 -14.99 -10.20
N ARG A 17 13.80 -13.68 -10.19
CA ARG A 17 13.79 -12.84 -8.97
C ARG A 17 12.42 -12.26 -8.62
N SER A 18 11.38 -12.51 -9.43
CA SER A 18 10.04 -11.93 -9.21
C SER A 18 9.44 -12.31 -7.85
N HIS A 19 9.55 -13.57 -7.45
CA HIS A 19 9.04 -14.06 -6.17
C HIS A 19 9.72 -13.37 -4.97
N LEU A 20 11.03 -13.10 -5.04
CA LEU A 20 11.76 -12.41 -3.98
C LEU A 20 11.22 -10.99 -3.77
N ARG A 21 10.93 -10.28 -4.86
CA ARG A 21 10.35 -8.93 -4.80
C ARG A 21 8.97 -8.94 -4.14
N LEU A 22 8.13 -9.92 -4.48
CA LEU A 22 6.80 -10.10 -3.87
C LEU A 22 6.89 -10.39 -2.37
N VAL A 23 7.76 -11.32 -1.98
CA VAL A 23 7.96 -11.70 -0.57
C VAL A 23 8.50 -10.53 0.24
N LEU A 24 9.45 -9.78 -0.31
CA LEU A 24 10.02 -8.61 0.35
C LEU A 24 8.96 -7.52 0.55
N ALA A 25 8.18 -7.20 -0.49
CA ALA A 25 7.12 -6.20 -0.39
C ALA A 25 6.08 -6.56 0.69
N ARG A 26 5.68 -7.83 0.78
CA ARG A 26 4.76 -8.31 1.84
C ARG A 26 5.36 -8.15 3.25
N ARG A 27 6.64 -8.50 3.42
CA ARG A 27 7.33 -8.37 4.72
C ARG A 27 7.49 -6.92 5.15
N VAL A 28 7.88 -6.03 4.23
CA VAL A 28 8.01 -4.59 4.49
C VAL A 28 6.65 -4.00 4.83
N ASN A 29 5.59 -4.35 4.10
CA ASN A 29 4.24 -3.83 4.35
C ASN A 29 3.64 -4.22 5.71
N GLY A 30 4.13 -5.31 6.32
CA GLY A 30 3.73 -5.75 7.66
C GLY A 30 4.55 -5.17 8.81
N LYS A 31 5.75 -4.64 8.55
CA LYS A 31 6.68 -4.13 9.59
C LYS A 31 6.93 -2.62 9.51
N SER A 32 6.81 -2.04 8.33
CA SER A 32 7.13 -0.64 8.07
C SER A 32 5.87 0.18 7.84
N PRO A 33 5.83 1.44 8.29
CA PRO A 33 4.78 2.40 7.91
C PRO A 33 4.84 2.71 6.40
N VAL A 34 6.00 2.54 5.76
CA VAL A 34 6.18 2.79 4.33
C VAL A 34 5.66 1.60 3.52
N LYS A 35 4.72 1.86 2.60
CA LYS A 35 4.15 0.83 1.72
C LYS A 35 5.01 0.65 0.48
N ALA A 36 5.50 -0.59 0.29
CA ALA A 36 6.24 -1.01 -0.88
C ALA A 36 5.31 -1.76 -1.86
N THR A 37 5.39 -1.40 -3.15
CA THR A 37 4.71 -2.09 -4.25
C THR A 37 5.76 -2.71 -5.17
N ALA A 38 5.64 -4.00 -5.45
CA ALA A 38 6.58 -4.73 -6.32
C ALA A 38 6.03 -5.04 -7.72
N THR A 39 4.71 -5.02 -7.95
CA THR A 39 4.08 -5.17 -9.28
C THR A 39 2.81 -4.32 -9.42
N ARG A 40 2.43 -3.98 -10.66
CA ARG A 40 1.25 -3.16 -10.99
C ARG A 40 -0.07 -3.77 -10.52
N LYS A 41 -0.15 -5.09 -10.33
CA LYS A 41 -1.37 -5.83 -9.98
C LYS A 41 -1.33 -6.48 -8.58
N GLU A 42 -0.48 -6.04 -7.66
CA GLU A 42 -0.46 -6.59 -6.28
C GLU A 42 -1.72 -6.25 -5.49
N THR A 43 -2.41 -5.19 -5.88
CA THR A 43 -3.61 -4.66 -5.25
C THR A 43 -4.89 -5.35 -5.75
N GLY A 44 -4.87 -6.67 -5.91
CA GLY A 44 -6.05 -7.47 -6.28
C GLY A 44 -7.23 -7.34 -5.31
N LYS A 45 -7.00 -6.79 -4.11
CA LYS A 45 -8.04 -6.26 -3.24
C LYS A 45 -7.65 -4.83 -2.89
N LYS A 46 -8.31 -3.85 -3.50
CA LYS A 46 -8.29 -2.48 -3.00
C LYS A 46 -8.55 -2.54 -1.50
N ILE A 47 -7.69 -1.92 -0.72
CA ILE A 47 -7.92 -1.60 0.69
C ILE A 47 -9.03 -0.52 0.71
N VAL A 48 -10.25 -0.88 0.32
CA VAL A 48 -11.42 0.03 0.34
C VAL A 48 -11.89 0.26 1.79
N GLY A 49 -11.52 -0.63 2.71
CA GLY A 49 -12.02 -0.60 4.09
C GLY A 49 -11.23 0.26 5.08
N ALA A 50 -9.98 0.65 4.79
CA ALA A 50 -9.12 1.34 5.78
C ALA A 50 -9.09 2.86 5.61
N THR A 51 -9.12 3.38 4.38
CA THR A 51 -9.11 4.83 4.12
C THR A 51 -10.49 5.48 4.30
N ALA A 52 -11.58 4.72 4.11
CA ALA A 52 -12.94 5.21 4.33
C ALA A 52 -13.21 5.60 5.79
N LYS A 53 -12.67 4.84 6.76
CA LYS A 53 -12.88 5.09 8.20
C LYS A 53 -12.15 6.33 8.72
N ILE A 54 -10.97 6.65 8.17
CA ILE A 54 -10.17 7.81 8.61
C ILE A 54 -10.79 9.13 8.15
N VAL A 55 -11.42 9.14 6.97
CA VAL A 55 -12.09 10.34 6.42
C VAL A 55 -13.40 10.63 7.17
N THR A 56 -14.20 9.61 7.52
CA THR A 56 -15.47 9.83 8.23
C THR A 56 -15.27 10.33 9.67
N VAL A 57 -14.24 9.85 10.37
CA VAL A 57 -13.96 10.31 11.75
C VAL A 57 -13.47 11.76 11.77
N LYS A 58 -12.71 12.19 10.76
CA LYS A 58 -12.22 13.58 10.65
C LYS A 58 -13.32 14.58 10.26
N VAL A 59 -14.30 14.14 9.45
CA VAL A 59 -15.46 14.97 9.06
C VAL A 59 -16.48 15.07 10.20
N ALA A 60 -16.64 14.03 11.02
CA ALA A 60 -17.52 14.07 12.20
C ALA A 60 -17.01 15.01 13.30
N ALA A 61 -15.69 15.01 13.57
CA ALA A 61 -15.07 15.91 14.54
C ALA A 61 -15.12 17.39 14.11
N ALA A 62 -15.05 17.67 12.79
CA ALA A 62 -15.13 19.03 12.25
C ALA A 62 -16.56 19.60 12.21
N LYS A 63 -17.60 18.74 12.21
CA LYS A 63 -19.01 19.18 12.17
C LYS A 63 -19.60 19.48 13.55
N ALA A 64 -18.93 19.12 14.64
CA ALA A 64 -19.35 19.43 16.00
C ALA A 64 -18.84 20.80 16.52
N ALA A 65 -17.91 21.44 15.81
CA ALA A 65 -17.28 22.69 16.26
C ALA A 65 -17.89 23.97 15.64
N THR A 66 -18.90 23.87 14.76
CA THR A 66 -19.52 25.03 14.13
C THR A 66 -21.03 24.86 13.98
N LYS A 67 -21.77 25.22 15.03
CA LYS A 67 -22.99 26.00 14.83
C LYS A 67 -23.18 27.00 15.98
N PRO A 68 -23.33 28.29 15.65
CA PRO A 68 -23.27 29.40 16.60
C PRO A 68 -24.56 29.53 17.39
N ALA A 69 -24.41 30.03 18.61
CA ALA A 69 -25.48 30.64 19.38
C ALA A 69 -26.13 31.81 18.61
N THR A 70 -27.39 32.09 18.97
CA THR A 70 -28.18 33.34 18.84
C THR A 70 -29.33 33.45 17.83
N ALA A 71 -30.41 34.08 18.34
CA ALA A 71 -31.58 34.73 17.72
C ALA A 71 -32.81 33.84 17.42
N LYS A 72 -34.06 34.20 17.76
CA LYS A 72 -34.66 35.39 18.40
C LYS A 72 -36.16 35.08 18.70
N LYS A 73 -36.68 35.74 19.74
CA LYS A 73 -38.06 36.21 20.00
C LYS A 73 -39.26 35.28 19.77
#